data_AF-A0A2J2HD12-F1
#
_entry.id   AF-A0A2J2HD12-F1
#
_cell.length_a   1.000
_cell.length_b   1.000
_cell.length_c   1.000
_cell.angle_alpha   90.00
_cell.angle_beta   90.00
_cell.angle_gamma   90.00
#
_symmetry.space_group_name_H-M   'P 1'
#
loop_
_entity.id
_entity.type
_entity.pdbx_description
1 polymer ?
#
loop_
_entity_poly.entity_id
_entity_poly.type
_entity_poly.pdbx_seq_one_letter_code
_entity_poly.pdbx_strand_id
1 'polypeptide(L)' 'MGVREIALRFAGVVLFIQFYIIWTLGFMDYAPQLYNYGLLRISAILLTIGLLLTLNKYLVSMIRDAIAD' A
#
# COMPACT_ATOMS: atom_id res chain seq x y z
N MET A 1 14.81 -11.09 12.60
CA MET A 1 13.91 -10.22 11.82
C MET A 1 14.62 -8.90 11.57
N GLY A 2 15.01 -8.65 10.32
CA GLY A 2 15.78 -7.46 10.00
C GLY A 2 14.88 -6.23 10.01
N VAL A 3 15.40 -5.08 10.45
CA VAL A 3 14.72 -3.77 10.46
C VAL A 3 14.02 -3.44 9.13
N ARG A 4 14.54 -4.00 8.03
CA ARG A 4 14.08 -3.88 6.64
C ARG A 4 12.80 -4.67 6.31
N GLU A 5 12.44 -5.70 7.09
CA GLU A 5 11.17 -6.42 6.96
C GLU A 5 10.04 -5.66 7.65
N ILE A 6 10.30 -5.14 8.85
CA ILE A 6 9.37 -4.29 9.60
C ILE A 6 9.08 -3.01 8.80
N ALA A 7 10.11 -2.33 8.30
CA ALA A 7 9.94 -1.11 7.51
C ALA A 7 9.07 -1.34 6.25
N LEU A 8 9.22 -2.47 5.55
CA LEU A 8 8.38 -2.77 4.40
C LEU A 8 6.94 -3.13 4.78
N ARG A 9 6.75 -3.82 5.91
CA ARG A 9 5.41 -4.11 6.45
C ARG A 9 4.69 -2.80 6.82
N PHE A 10 5.41 -1.85 7.42
CA PHE A 10 4.89 -0.53 7.75
C PHE A 10 4.65 0.35 6.52
N ALA A 11 5.46 0.22 5.47
CA ALA A 11 5.28 0.99 4.24
C ALA A 11 3.91 0.75 3.58
N GLY A 12 3.44 -0.51 3.54
CA GLY A 12 2.10 -0.84 3.03
C GLY A 12 0.98 -0.21 3.85
N VAL A 13 1.09 -0.24 5.18
CA VAL A 13 0.10 0.37 6.10
C VAL A 13 0.08 1.89 5.96
N VAL A 14 1.24 2.53 5.89
CA VAL A 14 1.35 3.98 5.70
C VAL A 14 0.75 4.41 4.36
N LEU A 15 1.03 3.67 3.28
CA LEU A 15 0.45 3.90 1.95
C LEU A 15 -1.08 3.73 1.96
N PHE A 16 -1.60 2.74 2.71
CA PHE A 16 -3.03 2.52 2.87
C PHE A 16 -3.73 3.68 3.60
N ILE A 17 -3.14 4.14 4.70
CA ILE A 17 -3.64 5.30 5.44
C ILE A 17 -3.63 6.55 4.54
N GLN A 18 -2.55 6.77 3.78
CA GLN A 18 -2.44 7.91 2.88
C GLN A 18 -3.54 7.89 1.79
N PHE A 19 -3.75 6.74 1.15
CA PHE A 19 -4.80 6.56 0.15
C PHE A 19 -6.19 6.81 0.77
N TYR A 20 -6.46 6.25 1.94
CA TYR A 20 -7.77 6.38 2.60
C TYR A 20 -8.10 7.83 2.95
N ILE A 21 -7.11 8.61 3.40
CA ILE A 21 -7.29 10.05 3.68
C ILE A 21 -7.60 10.82 2.41
N ILE A 22 -6.82 10.61 1.33
CA ILE A 22 -7.03 11.29 0.03
C ILE A 22 -8.41 10.93 -0.54
N TRP A 23 -8.77 9.65 -0.49
CA TRP A 23 -10.06 9.15 -0.95
C TRP A 23 -11.23 9.73 -0.14
N THR A 24 -11.14 9.74 1.19
CA THR A 24 -12.18 10.27 2.08
C THR A 24 -12.37 11.78 1.90
N LEU A 25 -11.29 12.55 1.81
CA LEU A 25 -11.35 14.00 1.60
C LEU A 25 -11.94 14.38 0.24
N GLY A 26 -11.64 13.59 -0.80
CA GLY A 26 -12.24 13.77 -2.11
C GLY A 26 -13.71 13.33 -2.15
N PHE A 27 -14.07 12.25 -1.45
CA PHE A 27 -15.44 11.72 -1.40
C PHE A 27 -16.40 12.60 -0.59
N MET A 28 -15.95 13.16 0.54
CA MET A 28 -16.75 14.08 1.36
C MET A 28 -16.86 15.50 0.76
N ASP A 29 -16.29 15.75 -0.42
CA ASP A 29 -16.31 17.06 -1.09
C ASP A 29 -15.71 18.20 -0.24
N TYR A 30 -14.90 17.87 0.78
CA TYR A 30 -14.13 18.85 1.55
C TYR A 30 -13.03 19.50 0.71
N ALA A 31 -12.53 18.77 -0.28
CA ALA A 31 -11.53 19.24 -1.24
C ALA A 31 -11.79 18.60 -2.61
N PRO A 32 -12.75 19.10 -3.40
CA PRO A 32 -13.09 18.57 -4.74
C PRO A 32 -11.88 18.50 -5.68
N GLN A 33 -10.89 19.36 -5.48
CA GLN A 33 -9.60 19.35 -6.19
C GLN A 33 -8.78 18.05 -5.99
N LEU A 34 -8.95 17.35 -4.87
CA LEU A 34 -8.32 16.06 -4.58
C LEU A 34 -9.08 14.89 -5.23
N TYR A 35 -10.37 15.07 -5.53
CA TYR A 35 -11.17 14.11 -6.31
C TYR A 35 -10.96 14.31 -7.83
N ASN A 36 -9.76 14.72 -8.22
CA ASN A 36 -9.37 14.65 -9.61
C ASN A 36 -9.04 13.18 -9.93
N TYR A 37 -9.66 12.64 -10.99
CA TYR A 37 -9.46 11.26 -11.43
C TYR A 37 -7.96 10.92 -11.57
N GLY A 38 -7.13 11.90 -11.96
CA GLY A 38 -5.67 11.74 -11.99
C GLY A 38 -5.04 11.48 -10.63
N LEU A 39 -5.41 12.24 -9.60
CA LEU A 39 -4.88 12.11 -8.22
C LEU A 39 -5.33 10.81 -7.58
N LEU A 40 -6.59 10.42 -7.76
CA LEU A 40 -7.12 9.16 -7.25
C LEU A 40 -6.43 7.97 -7.93
N ARG A 41 -6.20 8.05 -9.23
CA ARG A 41 -5.50 7.01 -10.01
C ARG A 41 -4.03 6.88 -9.61
N ILE A 42 -3.32 8.00 -9.44
CA ILE A 42 -1.92 7.98 -8.97
C ILE A 42 -1.84 7.37 -7.57
N SER A 43 -2.75 7.75 -6.66
CA SER A 43 -2.79 7.22 -5.30
C SER A 43 -3.12 5.72 -5.28
N ALA A 44 -4.04 5.27 -6.13
CA ALA A 44 -4.37 3.85 -6.28
C ALA A 44 -3.22 3.03 -6.87
N ILE A 45 -2.48 3.57 -7.85
CA ILE A 45 -1.28 2.92 -8.40
C ILE A 45 -0.21 2.80 -7.30
N LEU A 46 0.02 3.87 -6.53
CA LEU A 46 1.00 3.88 -5.45
C LEU A 46 0.65 2.86 -4.36
N LEU A 47 -0.64 2.78 -3.99
CA LEU A 47 -1.16 1.75 -3.08
C LEU A 47 -0.91 0.34 -3.62
N THR A 48 -1.24 0.11 -4.90
CA THR A 48 -1.10 -1.19 -5.55
C THR A 48 0.35 -1.66 -5.54
N ILE A 49 1.30 -0.76 -5.82
CA ILE A 49 2.75 -1.06 -5.77
C ILE A 49 3.18 -1.39 -4.34
N GLY A 50 2.74 -0.62 -3.34
CA GLY A 50 3.03 -0.87 -1.92
C GLY A 50 2.50 -2.21 -1.42
N LEU A 51 1.30 -2.58 -1.87
CA LEU A 51 0.68 -3.86 -1.54
C LEU A 51 1.44 -5.03 -2.19
N LEU A 52 1.78 -4.92 -3.47
CA LEU A 52 2.57 -5.91 -4.21
C LEU A 52 3.94 -6.15 -3.57
N LEU A 53 4.63 -5.09 -3.14
CA LEU A 53 5.90 -5.20 -2.43
C LEU A 53 5.77 -5.95 -1.09
N THR A 54 4.67 -5.73 -0.38
CA THR A 54 4.37 -6.41 0.89
C THR A 54 4.03 -7.89 0.64
N LEU A 55 3.18 -8.16 -0.35
CA LEU A 55 2.75 -9.51 -0.72
C LEU A 55 3.89 -10.35 -1.27
N ASN A 56 4.75 -9.78 -2.12
CA ASN A 56 5.86 -10.51 -2.73
C ASN A 56 6.80 -11.07 -1.66
N LYS A 57 7.12 -10.28 -0.63
CA LYS A 57 7.92 -10.78 0.50
C LYS A 57 7.22 -11.88 1.27
N TYR A 58 5.93 -11.74 1.49
CA TYR A 58 5.14 -12.76 2.19
C TYR A 58 5.10 -14.07 1.40
N LEU A 59 4.83 -14.00 0.09
CA LEU A 59 4.82 -15.14 -0.83
C LEU A 59 6.19 -15.82 -0.91
N VAL A 60 7.27 -15.06 -1.07
CA VAL A 60 8.63 -15.62 -1.12
C VAL A 60 9.00 -16.30 0.20
N SER A 61 8.60 -15.72 1.34
CA SER A 61 8.80 -16.34 2.65
C SER A 61 8.01 -17.64 2.79
N MET A 62 6.74 -17.64 2.35
CA MET A 62 5.86 -18.81 2.43
C MET A 62 6.32 -19.95 1.52
N ILE A 63 6.77 -19.63 0.30
CA ILE A 63 7.36 -20.60 -0.63
C ILE A 63 8.65 -21.18 -0.04
N ARG A 64 9.49 -20.35 0.59
CA ARG A 64 10.71 -20.81 1.23
C ARG A 64 10.44 -21.75 2.40
N ASP A 65 9.44 -21.46 3.24
CA ASP A 65 8.99 -22.36 4.30
C ASP A 65 8.45 -23.67 3.72
N ALA A 66 7.63 -23.60 2.66
CA ALA A 66 7.03 -24.78 2.02
C ALA A 66 8.03 -25.68 1.28
N ILE A 67 9.21 -25.19 0.92
CA ILE A 67 10.31 -25.99 0.32
C ILE A 67 11.25 -26.54 1.40
N ALA A 68 11.26 -25.93 2.60
CA ALA A 68 12.08 -26.35 3.72
C ALA A 68 11.43 -27.45 4.58
N ASP A 69 10.11 -27.62 4.47
CA ASP A 69 9.32 -28.78 4.96
C ASP A 69 9.43 -29.97 4.00
#